data_AF-A0A8S8YLM7-F1
#
_entry.id   AF-A0A8S8YLM7-F1
#
_cell.length_a   1.000
_cell.length_b   1.000
_cell.length_c   1.000
_cell.angle_alpha   90.00
_cell.angle_beta   90.00
_cell.angle_gamma   90.00
#
_symmetry.space_group_name_H-M   'P 1'
#
loop_
_entity.id
_entity.type
_entity.pdbx_description
1 polymer ?
#
loop_
_entity_poly.entity_id
_entity_poly.type
_entity_poly.pdbx_seq_one_letter_code
_entity_poly.pdbx_strand_id
1 'polypeptide(L)' 'MYPACRFCAVGTVKDPPPLDPNEPANLAEAVDLMGVNYAVITCVNRDELPDAGASHYRACLEAVHEQKPRGWA' A
#
# COMPACT_ATOMS: atom_id res chain seq x y z
N MET A 1 5.13 12.79 21.78
CA MET A 1 4.93 11.33 21.66
C MET A 1 3.49 11.13 21.20
N TYR A 2 3.25 11.18 19.88
CA TYR A 2 1.92 11.00 19.29
C TYR A 2 1.51 9.52 19.41
N PRO A 3 0.22 9.20 19.57
CA PRO A 3 -0.16 7.89 20.08
C PRO A 3 -0.02 6.83 18.99
N ALA A 4 1.01 6.00 19.13
CA ALA A 4 1.05 4.70 18.49
C ALA A 4 -0.10 3.84 19.01
N CYS A 5 -0.78 3.12 18.11
CA CYS A 5 -1.73 2.09 18.51
C CYS A 5 -1.01 1.05 19.37
N ARG A 6 -1.37 0.91 20.65
CA ARG A 6 -0.66 0.05 21.62
C ARG A 6 -0.70 -1.45 21.28
N PHE A 7 -1.57 -1.84 20.37
CA PHE A 7 -1.76 -3.21 19.91
C PHE A 7 -1.18 -3.47 18.51
N CYS A 8 -0.73 -2.43 17.80
CA CYS A 8 -0.24 -2.58 16.43
C CYS A 8 1.21 -3.08 16.45
N ALA A 9 1.50 -4.12 15.67
CA ALA A 9 2.85 -4.65 15.51
C ALA A 9 3.75 -3.80 14.58
N VAL A 10 3.16 -2.83 13.86
CA VAL A 10 3.89 -1.92 12.97
C VAL A 10 4.54 -0.80 13.79
N GLY A 11 5.85 -0.62 13.62
CA GLY A 11 6.60 0.43 14.31
C GLY A 11 6.16 1.83 13.90
N THR A 12 6.08 2.75 14.87
CA THR A 12 5.79 4.16 14.61
C THR A 12 7.06 4.93 14.31
N VAL A 13 7.11 5.58 13.14
CA VAL A 13 8.20 6.45 12.72
C VAL A 13 7.69 7.89 12.71
N LYS A 14 8.47 8.81 13.30
CA LYS A 14 8.08 10.23 13.35
C LYS A 14 8.21 10.90 11.98
N ASP A 15 9.32 10.63 11.30
CA ASP A 15 9.69 11.24 10.02
C ASP A 15 9.87 10.10 9.01
N PRO A 16 8.77 9.60 8.40
CA PRO A 16 8.83 8.50 7.44
C PRO A 16 9.51 8.94 6.13
N PRO A 17 10.08 8.00 5.35
CA PRO A 17 10.59 8.31 4.02
C PRO A 17 9.46 8.80 3.09
N PRO A 18 9.84 9.50 1.99
CA PRO A 18 8.88 9.85 0.95
C PRO A 18 8.26 8.58 0.35
N LEU A 19 7.06 8.73 -0.24
CA LEU A 19 6.43 7.65 -0.99
C LEU A 19 7.33 7.19 -2.13
N ASP A 20 7.42 5.88 -2.35
CA ASP A 20 8.10 5.32 -3.52
C ASP A 20 7.16 5.41 -4.74
N PRO A 21 7.51 6.19 -5.78
CA PRO A 21 6.68 6.32 -6.97
C PRO A 21 6.45 4.99 -7.72
N ASN A 22 7.34 4.00 -7.54
CA ASN A 22 7.25 2.69 -8.18
C ASN A 22 6.43 1.68 -7.37
N GLU A 23 6.03 2.00 -6.12
CA GLU A 23 5.26 1.10 -5.27
C GLU A 23 3.99 0.56 -5.95
N PRO A 24 3.17 1.35 -6.68
CA PRO A 24 2.00 0.82 -7.38
C PRO A 24 2.32 -0.27 -8.40
N ALA A 25 3.36 -0.07 -9.22
CA ALA A 25 3.77 -1.02 -10.25
C ALA A 25 4.37 -2.29 -9.62
N ASN A 26 5.24 -2.11 -8.63
CA ASN A 26 5.88 -3.23 -7.91
C ASN A 26 4.83 -4.07 -7.16
N LEU A 27 3.81 -3.44 -6.57
CA LEU A 27 2.72 -4.14 -5.90
C LEU A 27 1.90 -4.97 -6.90
N ALA A 28 1.54 -4.39 -8.05
CA ALA A 28 0.80 -5.10 -9.10
C ALA A 28 1.57 -6.31 -9.62
N GLU A 29 2.86 -6.16 -9.87
CA GLU A 29 3.75 -7.26 -10.27
C GLU A 29 3.80 -8.35 -9.18
N ALA A 30 3.97 -7.96 -7.91
CA ALA A 30 4.01 -8.92 -6.81
C ALA A 30 2.71 -9.73 -6.70
N VAL A 31 1.55 -9.08 -6.80
CA VAL A 31 0.25 -9.76 -6.75
C VAL A 31 0.08 -10.75 -7.92
N ASP A 32 0.48 -10.36 -9.13
CA ASP A 32 0.44 -11.25 -10.28
C ASP A 32 1.40 -12.43 -10.15
N LEU A 33 2.63 -12.19 -9.68
CA LEU A 33 3.63 -13.23 -9.45
C LEU A 33 3.17 -14.26 -8.41
N MET A 34 2.47 -13.81 -7.36
CA MET A 34 1.91 -14.69 -6.35
C MET A 34 0.75 -15.56 -6.86
N GLY A 35 0.06 -15.13 -7.93
CA GLY A 35 -1.04 -15.90 -8.54
C GLY A 35 -2.22 -16.15 -7.58
N VAL A 36 -2.45 -15.23 -6.64
CA VAL A 36 -3.53 -15.36 -5.65
C VAL A 36 -4.89 -15.02 -6.26
N ASN A 37 -5.95 -15.64 -5.77
CA ASN A 37 -7.33 -15.37 -6.22
C ASN A 37 -7.96 -14.15 -5.53
N TYR A 38 -7.36 -13.70 -4.43
CA TYR A 38 -7.85 -12.56 -3.65
C TYR A 38 -6.67 -11.91 -2.93
N ALA A 39 -6.60 -10.58 -2.97
CA ALA A 39 -5.57 -9.81 -2.27
C ALA A 39 -6.21 -8.79 -1.33
N VAL A 40 -5.61 -8.63 -0.15
CA VAL A 40 -5.94 -7.57 0.80
C VAL A 40 -4.79 -6.58 0.81
N ILE A 41 -5.05 -5.35 0.40
CA ILE A 41 -4.07 -4.27 0.40
C ILE A 41 -4.42 -3.36 1.59
N THR A 42 -3.41 -3.01 2.39
CA THR A 42 -3.58 -2.14 3.56
C THR A 42 -2.51 -1.04 3.53
N CYS A 43 -2.71 0.04 4.26
CA CYS A 43 -1.74 1.13 4.37
C CYS A 43 -1.52 1.52 5.83
N VAL A 44 -0.36 2.12 6.08
CA VAL A 44 -0.10 2.83 7.33
C VAL A 44 -0.65 4.25 7.25
N ASN A 45 -0.85 4.86 8.40
CA ASN A 45 -1.22 6.27 8.48
C ASN A 45 -0.10 7.17 7.93
N ARG A 46 -0.46 8.17 7.12
CA ARG A 46 0.46 9.14 6.48
C ARG A 46 0.00 10.57 6.71
N ASP A 47 -0.30 10.92 7.97
CA ASP A 47 -0.79 12.25 8.39
C ASP A 47 0.08 13.42 7.94
N GLU A 48 1.36 13.17 7.60
CA GLU A 48 2.27 14.20 7.13
C GLU A 48 2.07 14.57 5.65
N LEU A 49 1.31 13.77 4.89
CA LEU A 49 0.93 14.09 3.51
C LEU A 49 -0.36 14.91 3.46
N PRO A 50 -0.52 15.84 2.50
CA PRO A 50 -1.72 16.68 2.41
C PRO A 50 -3.04 15.92 2.25
N ASP A 51 -3.01 14.74 1.63
CA ASP A 51 -4.16 13.88 1.40
C ASP A 51 -4.13 12.59 2.24
N ALA A 52 -3.27 12.56 3.27
CA ALA A 52 -3.01 11.39 4.10
C ALA A 52 -2.62 10.10 3.33
N GLY A 53 -2.09 10.24 2.11
CA GLY A 53 -1.70 9.12 1.25
C GLY A 53 -2.83 8.50 0.41
N ALA A 54 -4.02 9.10 0.39
CA ALA A 54 -5.18 8.56 -0.32
C ALA A 54 -4.95 8.39 -1.83
N SER A 55 -4.30 9.35 -2.48
CA SER A 55 -4.03 9.30 -3.92
C SER A 55 -3.06 8.17 -4.26
N HIS A 56 -2.05 7.96 -3.41
CA HIS A 56 -1.07 6.89 -3.58
C HIS A 56 -1.70 5.52 -3.38
N TYR A 57 -2.50 5.36 -2.33
CA TYR A 57 -3.24 4.13 -2.09
C TYR A 57 -4.17 3.78 -3.26
N ARG A 58 -4.87 4.78 -3.82
CA ARG A 58 -5.68 4.61 -5.03
C ARG A 58 -4.84 4.12 -6.22
N ALA A 59 -3.68 4.73 -6.48
CA ALA A 59 -2.80 4.33 -7.58
C ALA A 59 -2.36 2.87 -7.46
N CYS A 60 -2.06 2.40 -6.24
CA CYS A 60 -1.77 0.99 -5.97
C CYS A 60 -2.95 0.06 -6.33
N LEU A 61 -4.18 0.43 -5.96
CA LEU A 61 -5.37 -0.37 -6.28
C LEU A 61 -5.64 -0.42 -7.78
N GLU A 62 -5.50 0.71 -8.47
CA GLU A 62 -5.69 0.83 -9.93
C GLU A 62 -4.65 -0.01 -10.67
N ALA A 63 -3.36 0.10 -10.32
CA ALA A 63 -2.30 -0.68 -10.94
C ALA A 63 -2.53 -2.20 -10.82
N VAL A 64 -2.95 -2.68 -9.65
CA VAL A 64 -3.27 -4.11 -9.44
C VAL A 64 -4.47 -4.55 -10.29
N HIS A 65 -5.50 -3.71 -10.41
CA HIS A 65 -6.65 -4.03 -11.26
C HIS A 65 -6.30 -4.04 -12.76
N GLU A 66 -5.49 -3.09 -13.21
CA GLU A 66 -5.06 -2.96 -14.61
C GLU A 66 -4.17 -4.13 -15.03
N GLN A 67 -3.31 -4.61 -14.14
CA GLN A 67 -2.42 -5.76 -14.38
C GLN A 67 -3.20 -7.07 -14.66
N LYS A 68 -4.46 -7.17 -14.21
CA LYS A 68 -5.31 -8.38 -14.31
C LYS A 68 -4.57 -9.64 -13.87
N PRO A 69 -4.34 -9.82 -12.55
CA PRO A 69 -3.54 -10.91 -12.02
C PRO A 69 -4.03 -12.28 -12.50
N ARG A 70 -3.09 -13.16 -12.83
CA ARG A 70 -3.38 -14.50 -13.38
C ARG A 70 -4.31 -15.37 -12.52
N GLY A 71 -4.34 -15.15 -11.21
CA GLY A 71 -5.19 -15.88 -10.27
C GLY A 71 -6.65 -15.39 -10.21
N TRP A 72 -7.00 -14.25 -10.81
CA TRP A 72 -8.35 -13.65 -10.72
C TRP A 72 -9.27 -14.02 -11.88
N ALA A 73 -8.89 -15.06 -12.64
CA ALA A 73 -9.63 -15.58 -13.79
C ALA A 73 -10.92 -16.31 -13.40
#